data_AF-A0AAW4PSM2-F1
#
_entry.id   AF-A0AAW4PSM2-F1
#
_cell.length_a   1.000
_cell.length_b   1.000
_cell.length_c   1.000
_cell.angle_alpha   90.00
_cell.angle_beta   90.00
_cell.angle_gamma   90.00
#
_symmetry.space_group_name_H-M   'P 1'
#
loop_
_entity.id
_entity.type
_entity.pdbx_description
1 polymer ?
#
loop_
_entity_poly.entity_id
_entity_poly.type
_entity_poly.pdbx_seq_one_letter_code
_entity_poly.pdbx_strand_id
1 'polypeptide(L)'
;MIEDSLKYQTQGDSWLKRILVGGLLLFPGALLVVPVFTFNGYMLEVMRRVMGGDTANPPEWGDADLAGLTVDGLKHAVVVLVYSLAVLLVAGVPFFGLVFAGMGIDSGGLSIVGILVGGLVYLVGVLALAVVLPVATGNFVRTDSIGGGFDLDVLREVTTNGTMLKAVVFGFVVNILMQVVSSVLGITIVGYLAVPFIVFAGQSAIFYIWSEGFRDAYEEEYGEPPLAGVGGSTTSTTTTDEAWETDTDTAVENGGVDDDRTDDRF
;
A
#
# COMPACT_ATOMS: atom_id res chain seq x y z
N MET A 1 12.14 -9.82 -2.19
CA MET A 1 11.87 -8.48 -1.60
C MET A 1 12.51 -7.33 -2.39
N ILE A 2 13.80 -6.96 -2.21
CA ILE A 2 14.33 -5.72 -2.84
C ILE A 2 14.32 -5.80 -4.37
N GLU A 3 14.85 -6.87 -4.95
CA GLU A 3 14.86 -7.03 -6.42
C GLU A 3 13.44 -7.06 -7.00
N ASP A 4 12.54 -7.81 -6.37
CA ASP A 4 11.13 -7.92 -6.80
C ASP A 4 10.42 -6.57 -6.71
N SER A 5 10.67 -5.82 -5.63
CA SER A 5 10.10 -4.49 -5.41
C SER A 5 10.52 -3.47 -6.47
N LEU A 6 11.79 -3.52 -6.91
CA LEU A 6 12.31 -2.63 -7.95
C LEU A 6 11.78 -3.01 -9.33
N LYS A 7 11.55 -4.31 -9.57
CA LYS A 7 10.97 -4.81 -10.81
C LYS A 7 9.46 -4.64 -10.87
N TYR A 8 8.76 -4.50 -9.74
CA TYR A 8 7.31 -4.48 -9.65
C TYR A 8 6.64 -3.53 -10.64
N GLN A 9 7.06 -2.27 -10.68
CA GLN A 9 6.49 -1.27 -11.60
C GLN A 9 6.88 -1.49 -13.07
N THR A 10 7.83 -2.38 -13.37
CA THR A 10 8.27 -2.74 -14.72
C THR A 10 7.62 -4.02 -15.26
N GLN A 11 6.70 -4.66 -14.52
CA GLN A 11 6.07 -5.92 -14.93
C GLN A 11 4.90 -5.73 -15.91
N GLY A 12 4.83 -6.52 -16.98
CA GLY A 12 3.74 -6.46 -17.96
C GLY A 12 3.86 -5.33 -18.99
N ASP A 13 2.94 -5.31 -19.96
CA ASP A 13 3.07 -4.53 -21.19
C ASP A 13 2.88 -3.01 -21.00
N SER A 14 2.13 -2.60 -19.98
CA SER A 14 1.75 -1.21 -19.73
C SER A 14 2.76 -0.43 -18.86
N TRP A 15 3.92 -1.01 -18.55
CA TRP A 15 4.86 -0.47 -17.57
C TRP A 15 5.34 0.95 -17.85
N LEU A 16 5.63 1.26 -19.12
CA LEU A 16 6.10 2.58 -19.51
C LEU A 16 5.01 3.63 -19.25
N LYS A 17 3.74 3.31 -19.56
CA LYS A 17 2.61 4.20 -19.29
C LYS A 17 2.45 4.45 -17.78
N ARG A 18 2.64 3.42 -16.95
CA ARG A 18 2.54 3.55 -15.48
C ARG A 18 3.59 4.47 -14.90
N ILE A 19 4.85 4.27 -15.25
CA ILE A 19 5.95 5.13 -14.80
C ILE A 19 5.77 6.55 -15.35
N LEU A 20 5.40 6.70 -16.62
CA LEU A 20 5.23 8.02 -17.22
C LEU A 20 4.10 8.82 -16.57
N VAL A 21 2.92 8.22 -16.40
CA VAL A 21 1.78 8.90 -15.76
C VAL A 21 2.06 9.17 -14.28
N GLY A 22 2.60 8.18 -13.57
CA GLY A 22 2.94 8.31 -12.16
C GLY A 22 4.04 9.35 -11.87
N GLY A 23 5.08 9.38 -12.70
CA GLY A 23 6.15 10.39 -12.62
C GLY A 23 5.67 11.78 -13.04
N LEU A 24 4.80 11.89 -14.04
CA LEU A 24 4.21 13.17 -14.44
C LEU A 24 3.33 13.75 -13.33
N LEU A 25 2.65 12.89 -12.56
CA LEU A 25 1.89 13.29 -11.37
C LEU A 25 2.74 13.93 -10.27
N LEU A 26 4.05 13.65 -10.25
CA LEU A 26 5.02 14.17 -9.28
C LEU A 26 5.80 15.39 -9.79
N PHE A 27 5.60 15.79 -11.05
CA PHE A 27 6.31 16.92 -11.65
C PHE A 27 5.90 18.25 -10.99
N PRO A 28 6.70 19.34 -11.02
CA PRO A 28 6.33 20.64 -10.42
C PRO A 28 4.97 21.23 -10.83
N GLY A 29 4.38 20.78 -11.95
CA GLY A 29 2.99 21.09 -12.34
C GLY A 29 1.92 20.50 -11.40
N ALA A 30 2.32 19.62 -10.48
CA ALA A 30 1.57 19.07 -9.35
C ALA A 30 1.52 20.01 -8.13
N LEU A 31 1.68 21.33 -8.32
CA LEU A 31 1.46 22.35 -7.27
C LEU A 31 0.02 22.35 -6.71
N LEU A 32 -0.84 21.50 -7.26
CA LEU A 32 -2.17 21.24 -6.75
C LEU A 32 -2.11 20.16 -5.66
N VAL A 33 -2.82 20.42 -4.58
CA VAL A 33 -3.00 19.51 -3.44
C VAL A 33 -3.55 18.13 -3.86
N VAL A 34 -4.36 18.09 -4.93
CA VAL A 34 -5.03 16.87 -5.43
C VAL A 34 -4.04 15.81 -5.95
N PRO A 35 -3.13 16.09 -6.91
CA PRO A 35 -2.12 15.14 -7.40
C PRO A 35 -1.33 14.39 -6.31
N VAL A 36 -0.95 15.09 -5.23
CA VAL A 36 -0.20 14.47 -4.12
C VAL A 36 -1.04 13.43 -3.39
N PHE A 37 -2.32 13.71 -3.15
CA PHE A 37 -3.21 12.74 -2.54
C PHE A 37 -3.55 11.59 -3.48
N THR A 38 -3.76 11.85 -4.77
CA THR A 38 -3.96 10.78 -5.77
C THR A 38 -2.75 9.85 -5.84
N PHE A 39 -1.53 10.41 -5.80
CA PHE A 39 -0.30 9.63 -5.75
C PHE A 39 -0.23 8.75 -4.50
N ASN A 40 -0.51 9.29 -3.31
CA ASN A 40 -0.55 8.50 -2.08
C ASN A 40 -1.62 7.39 -2.16
N GLY A 41 -2.80 7.71 -2.68
CA GLY A 41 -3.84 6.73 -2.99
C GLY A 41 -3.35 5.57 -3.83
N TYR A 42 -2.64 5.87 -4.91
CA TYR A 42 -2.05 4.86 -5.78
C TYR A 42 -1.05 3.97 -5.02
N MET A 43 -0.23 4.54 -4.12
CA MET A 43 0.70 3.76 -3.29
C MET A 43 -0.04 2.84 -2.29
N LEU A 44 -1.18 3.28 -1.77
CA LEU A 44 -2.03 2.46 -0.90
C LEU A 44 -2.67 1.31 -1.69
N GLU A 45 -3.05 1.54 -2.95
CA GLU A 45 -3.56 0.50 -3.84
C GLU A 45 -2.47 -0.51 -4.22
N VAL A 46 -1.22 -0.06 -4.47
CA VAL A 46 -0.06 -0.95 -4.59
C VAL A 46 0.04 -1.85 -3.35
N MET A 47 -0.07 -1.25 -2.16
CA MET A 47 0.02 -1.99 -0.92
C MET A 47 -1.12 -2.99 -0.73
N ARG A 48 -2.35 -2.60 -1.08
CA ARG A 48 -3.53 -3.46 -1.03
C ARG A 48 -3.36 -4.72 -1.89
N ARG A 49 -2.88 -4.57 -3.13
CA ARG A 49 -2.62 -5.71 -4.05
C ARG A 49 -1.55 -6.64 -3.53
N VAL A 50 -0.41 -6.09 -3.10
CA VAL A 50 0.73 -6.89 -2.61
C VAL A 50 0.36 -7.64 -1.33
N MET A 51 -0.35 -7.00 -0.39
CA MET A 51 -0.87 -7.67 0.81
C MET A 51 -1.91 -8.74 0.49
N GLY A 52 -2.68 -8.56 -0.58
CA GLY A 52 -3.62 -9.55 -1.11
C GLY A 52 -2.94 -10.72 -1.87
N GLY A 53 -1.62 -10.67 -2.06
CA GLY A 53 -0.85 -11.66 -2.80
C GLY A 53 -0.74 -11.42 -4.30
N ASP A 54 -1.31 -10.33 -4.83
CA ASP A 54 -1.15 -9.93 -6.22
C ASP A 54 0.14 -9.13 -6.41
N THR A 55 1.26 -9.85 -6.54
CA THR A 55 2.60 -9.27 -6.73
C THR A 55 3.00 -9.12 -8.20
N ALA A 56 2.17 -9.60 -9.13
CA ALA A 56 2.47 -9.63 -10.56
C ALA A 56 1.76 -8.50 -11.34
N ASN A 57 0.64 -7.99 -10.83
CA ASN A 57 -0.18 -7.01 -11.54
C ASN A 57 -0.21 -5.66 -10.80
N PRO A 58 0.78 -4.78 -11.02
CA PRO A 58 0.76 -3.43 -10.46
C PRO A 58 -0.48 -2.64 -10.95
N PRO A 59 -0.99 -1.69 -10.14
CA PRO A 59 -2.19 -0.92 -10.51
C PRO A 59 -2.00 -0.12 -11.80
N GLU A 60 -2.98 -0.19 -12.69
CA GLU A 60 -2.95 0.55 -13.96
C GLU A 60 -3.77 1.84 -13.88
N TRP A 61 -3.30 2.90 -14.53
CA TRP A 61 -4.00 4.20 -14.54
C TRP A 61 -5.24 4.25 -15.45
N GLY A 62 -5.40 3.30 -16.38
CA GLY A 62 -6.48 3.32 -17.37
C GLY A 62 -7.87 3.16 -16.76
N ASP A 63 -7.97 2.27 -15.77
CA ASP A 63 -9.23 1.91 -15.10
C ASP A 63 -9.24 2.33 -13.62
N ALA A 64 -8.24 3.13 -13.20
CA ALA A 64 -8.14 3.57 -11.82
C ALA A 64 -9.23 4.58 -11.45
N ASP A 65 -9.95 4.31 -10.37
CA ASP A 65 -10.84 5.29 -9.74
C ASP A 65 -10.01 6.40 -9.07
N LEU A 66 -9.69 7.45 -9.85
CA LEU A 66 -8.88 8.57 -9.38
C LEU A 66 -9.51 9.28 -8.17
N ALA A 67 -10.84 9.33 -8.09
CA ALA A 67 -11.54 9.96 -6.97
C ALA A 67 -11.36 9.10 -5.71
N GLY A 68 -11.57 7.79 -5.82
CA GLY A 68 -11.29 6.83 -4.75
C GLY A 68 -9.85 6.90 -4.25
N LEU A 69 -8.87 6.87 -5.17
CA LEU A 69 -7.44 7.01 -4.82
C LEU A 69 -7.17 8.33 -4.08
N THR A 70 -7.72 9.44 -4.56
CA THR A 70 -7.52 10.74 -3.91
C THR A 70 -8.12 10.77 -2.51
N VAL A 71 -9.30 10.18 -2.31
CA VAL A 71 -9.96 10.08 -1.01
C VAL A 71 -9.16 9.19 -0.05
N ASP A 72 -8.68 8.05 -0.51
CA ASP A 72 -7.85 7.16 0.30
C ASP A 72 -6.51 7.80 0.67
N GLY A 73 -5.88 8.51 -0.27
CA GLY A 73 -4.70 9.31 0.00
C GLY A 73 -4.95 10.44 1.00
N LEU A 74 -6.13 11.07 0.97
CA LEU A 74 -6.52 12.08 1.96
C LEU A 74 -6.72 11.49 3.35
N LYS A 75 -7.40 10.33 3.45
CA LYS A 75 -7.56 9.60 4.71
C LYS A 75 -6.20 9.19 5.29
N HIS A 76 -5.31 8.67 4.45
CA HIS A 76 -3.95 8.31 4.85
C HIS A 76 -3.14 9.54 5.30
N ALA A 77 -3.28 10.67 4.61
CA ALA A 77 -2.67 11.92 5.05
C ALA A 77 -3.14 12.36 6.45
N VAL A 78 -4.41 12.13 6.80
CA VAL A 78 -4.89 12.36 8.18
C VAL A 78 -4.17 11.44 9.17
N VAL A 79 -3.99 10.15 8.84
CA VAL A 79 -3.25 9.21 9.69
C VAL A 79 -1.81 9.70 9.91
N VAL A 80 -1.08 9.96 8.82
CA VAL A 80 0.29 10.46 8.86
C VAL A 80 0.39 11.78 9.62
N LEU A 81 -0.57 12.68 9.43
CA LEU A 81 -0.61 13.98 10.11
C LEU A 81 -0.75 13.82 11.63
N VAL A 82 -1.64 12.95 12.11
CA VAL A 82 -1.83 12.72 13.55
C VAL A 82 -0.57 12.16 14.19
N TYR A 83 0.07 11.17 13.55
CA TYR A 83 1.35 10.61 14.02
C TYR A 83 2.47 11.65 14.02
N SER A 84 2.59 12.41 12.93
CA SER A 84 3.60 13.46 12.79
C SER A 84 3.40 14.56 13.83
N LEU A 85 2.15 14.95 14.08
CA LEU A 85 1.81 15.94 15.09
C LEU A 85 2.10 15.42 16.50
N ALA A 86 1.83 14.15 16.79
CA ALA A 86 2.16 13.56 18.09
C ALA A 86 3.67 13.64 18.37
N VAL A 87 4.52 13.25 17.43
CA VAL A 87 5.99 13.38 17.60
C VAL A 87 6.46 14.82 17.61
N LEU A 88 5.87 15.68 16.77
CA LEU A 88 6.17 17.10 16.80
C LEU A 88 5.86 17.69 18.18
N LEU A 89 4.70 17.42 18.77
CA LEU A 89 4.32 17.97 20.06
C LEU A 89 5.16 17.40 21.22
N VAL A 90 5.39 16.08 21.22
CA VAL A 90 6.07 15.39 22.32
C VAL A 90 7.58 15.59 22.30
N ALA A 91 8.19 15.57 21.12
CA ALA A 91 9.65 15.60 20.98
C ALA A 91 10.15 16.81 20.19
N GLY A 92 9.45 17.19 19.12
CA GLY A 92 9.85 18.29 18.25
C GLY A 92 9.78 19.66 18.92
N VAL A 93 8.65 20.04 19.52
CA VAL A 93 8.43 21.35 20.16
C VAL A 93 9.41 21.59 21.30
N PRO A 94 9.64 20.63 22.23
CA PRO A 94 10.69 20.80 23.24
C PRO A 94 12.08 20.96 22.63
N PHE A 95 12.42 20.14 21.62
CA PHE A 95 13.72 20.21 20.95
C PHE A 95 13.94 21.54 20.25
N PHE A 96 13.02 21.95 19.36
CA PHE A 96 13.11 23.22 18.65
C PHE A 96 13.04 24.40 19.60
N GLY A 97 12.22 24.34 20.65
CA GLY A 97 12.17 25.36 21.70
C GLY A 97 13.52 25.57 22.38
N LEU A 98 14.23 24.48 22.70
CA LEU A 98 15.59 24.54 23.26
C LEU A 98 16.60 25.09 22.25
N VAL A 99 16.50 24.70 20.98
CA VAL A 99 17.36 25.22 19.89
C VAL A 99 17.16 26.73 19.74
N PHE A 100 15.91 27.21 19.70
CA PHE A 100 15.60 28.63 19.58
C PHE A 100 16.02 29.44 20.81
N ALA A 101 15.79 28.92 22.01
CA ALA A 101 16.23 29.56 23.25
C ALA A 101 17.77 29.63 23.36
N GLY A 102 18.47 28.58 22.93
CA GLY A 102 19.94 28.51 22.94
C GLY A 102 20.62 29.50 21.99
N MET A 103 19.94 29.94 20.93
CA MET A 103 20.45 30.98 20.02
C MET A 103 20.42 32.40 20.64
N GLY A 104 19.69 32.60 21.75
CA GLY A 104 19.49 33.92 22.37
C GLY A 104 20.23 34.16 23.69
N ILE A 105 20.95 33.18 24.24
CA ILE A 105 21.53 33.24 25.59
C ILE A 105 23.02 32.82 25.57
N ASP A 106 23.91 33.64 26.14
CA ASP A 106 25.35 33.38 26.34
C ASP A 106 25.65 32.28 27.40
N SER A 107 24.74 31.32 27.60
CA SER A 107 24.89 30.22 28.55
C SER A 107 25.34 28.94 27.83
N GLY A 108 26.51 29.01 27.17
CA GLY A 108 26.95 28.02 26.16
C GLY A 108 27.05 26.56 26.63
N GLY A 109 27.21 26.27 27.93
CA GLY A 109 27.36 24.90 28.42
C GLY A 109 26.04 24.12 28.56
N LEU A 110 25.02 24.75 29.16
CA LEU A 110 23.72 24.10 29.42
C LEU A 110 22.85 24.01 28.16
N SER A 111 22.97 24.97 27.24
CA SER A 111 22.27 24.95 25.95
C SER A 111 22.75 23.81 25.06
N ILE A 112 24.06 23.52 25.01
CA ILE A 112 24.60 22.40 24.24
C ILE A 112 24.07 21.06 24.76
N VAL A 113 24.10 20.83 26.08
CA VAL A 113 23.58 19.58 26.67
C VAL A 113 22.08 19.44 26.41
N GLY A 114 21.30 20.52 26.54
CA GLY A 114 19.87 20.53 26.22
C GLY A 114 19.57 20.19 24.76
N ILE A 115 20.34 20.74 23.81
CA ILE A 115 20.19 20.44 22.38
C ILE A 115 20.56 18.99 22.07
N LEU A 116 21.63 18.46 22.68
CA LEU A 116 22.04 17.06 22.46
C LEU A 116 21.01 16.07 23.01
N VAL A 117 20.52 16.29 24.24
CA VAL A 117 19.50 15.43 24.84
C VAL A 117 18.17 15.57 24.11
N GLY A 118 17.72 16.80 23.84
CA GLY A 118 16.50 17.05 23.08
C GLY A 118 16.57 16.49 21.66
N GLY A 119 17.72 16.61 21.02
CA GLY A 119 17.98 16.07 19.68
C GLY A 119 17.96 14.55 19.66
N LEU A 120 18.51 13.91 20.69
CA LEU A 120 18.43 12.45 20.85
C LEU A 120 16.98 11.98 21.07
N VAL A 121 16.21 12.67 21.92
CA VAL A 121 14.79 12.35 22.14
C VAL A 121 13.98 12.54 20.85
N TYR A 122 14.23 13.63 20.11
CA TYR A 122 13.61 13.87 18.81
C TYR A 122 13.99 12.79 17.80
N LEU A 123 15.27 12.40 17.73
CA LEU A 123 15.74 11.32 16.88
C LEU A 123 15.03 10.00 17.21
N VAL A 124 14.91 9.65 18.50
CA VAL A 124 14.15 8.47 18.93
C VAL A 124 12.69 8.55 18.49
N GLY A 125 12.05 9.72 18.61
CA GLY A 125 10.68 9.93 18.13
C GLY A 125 10.53 9.75 16.62
N VAL A 126 11.48 10.27 15.83
CA VAL A 126 11.49 10.09 14.37
C VAL A 126 11.75 8.63 13.98
N LEU A 127 12.65 7.94 14.68
CA LEU A 127 12.88 6.51 14.47
C LEU A 127 11.65 5.68 14.84
N ALA A 128 10.94 6.03 15.92
CA ALA A 128 9.68 5.40 16.27
C ALA A 128 8.64 5.58 15.15
N LEU A 129 8.51 6.78 14.58
CA LEU A 129 7.65 7.01 13.40
C LEU A 129 8.07 6.16 12.21
N ALA A 130 9.37 6.04 11.94
CA ALA A 130 9.86 5.27 10.80
C ALA A 130 9.45 3.79 10.85
N VAL A 131 9.25 3.24 12.05
CA VAL A 131 8.78 1.85 12.23
C VAL A 131 7.25 1.76 12.35
N VAL A 132 6.63 2.71 13.06
CA VAL A 132 5.17 2.71 13.29
C VAL A 132 4.38 3.05 12.03
N LEU A 133 4.86 4.00 11.20
CA LEU A 133 4.11 4.46 10.03
C LEU A 133 3.85 3.36 8.98
N PRO A 134 4.82 2.48 8.63
CA PRO A 134 4.56 1.37 7.72
C PRO A 134 3.48 0.40 8.26
N VAL A 135 3.50 0.10 9.57
CA VAL A 135 2.51 -0.79 10.21
C VAL A 135 1.13 -0.12 10.27
N ALA A 136 1.09 1.15 10.68
CA ALA A 136 -0.14 1.95 10.69
C ALA A 136 -0.75 2.04 9.29
N THR A 137 0.08 2.20 8.26
CA THR A 137 -0.37 2.26 6.86
C THR A 137 -0.91 0.91 6.42
N GLY A 138 -0.25 -0.21 6.76
CA GLY A 138 -0.73 -1.55 6.45
C GLY A 138 -2.06 -1.86 7.10
N ASN A 139 -2.23 -1.55 8.39
CA ASN A 139 -3.50 -1.80 9.08
C ASN A 139 -4.61 -0.82 8.63
N PHE A 140 -4.26 0.41 8.24
CA PHE A 140 -5.17 1.33 7.59
C PHE A 140 -5.72 0.75 6.27
N VAL A 141 -4.84 0.23 5.41
CA VAL A 141 -5.26 -0.40 4.13
C VAL A 141 -6.05 -1.68 4.38
N ARG A 142 -5.68 -2.46 5.40
CA ARG A 142 -6.41 -3.68 5.78
C ARG A 142 -7.84 -3.42 6.20
N THR A 143 -8.06 -2.40 7.03
CA THR A 143 -9.36 -2.09 7.63
C THR A 143 -10.19 -1.10 6.81
N ASP A 144 -9.61 -0.53 5.75
CA ASP A 144 -10.16 0.57 4.94
C ASP A 144 -10.70 1.75 5.78
N SER A 145 -10.10 1.97 6.96
CA SER A 145 -10.57 2.95 7.94
C SER A 145 -9.43 3.73 8.58
N ILE A 146 -9.64 5.03 8.82
CA ILE A 146 -8.67 5.88 9.53
C ILE A 146 -8.39 5.31 10.93
N GLY A 147 -9.42 4.76 11.59
CA GLY A 147 -9.30 4.19 12.94
C GLY A 147 -8.36 3.01 13.02
N GLY A 148 -8.32 2.14 12.00
CA GLY A 148 -7.40 1.00 11.98
C GLY A 148 -5.94 1.41 11.91
N GLY A 149 -5.61 2.59 11.38
CA GLY A 149 -4.26 3.13 11.45
C GLY A 149 -3.75 3.40 12.88
N PHE A 150 -4.64 3.40 13.88
CA PHE A 150 -4.33 3.66 15.29
C PHE A 150 -4.60 2.47 16.21
N ASP A 151 -4.79 1.28 15.64
CA ASP A 151 -4.98 0.05 16.41
C ASP A 151 -3.71 -0.30 17.19
N LEU A 152 -3.70 -0.02 18.50
CA LEU A 152 -2.52 -0.16 19.34
C LEU A 152 -2.08 -1.61 19.52
N ASP A 153 -3.01 -2.55 19.43
CA ASP A 153 -2.71 -3.97 19.60
C ASP A 153 -1.91 -4.46 18.39
N VAL A 154 -2.42 -4.21 17.19
CA VAL A 154 -1.72 -4.54 15.93
C VAL A 154 -0.40 -3.78 15.82
N LEU A 155 -0.37 -2.50 16.19
CA LEU A 155 0.86 -1.72 16.14
C LEU A 155 1.92 -2.30 17.06
N ARG A 156 1.58 -2.66 18.30
CA ARG A 156 2.57 -3.20 19.25
C ARG A 156 3.11 -4.55 18.79
N GLU A 157 2.23 -5.45 18.36
CA GLU A 157 2.61 -6.81 17.98
C GLU A 157 3.41 -6.80 16.67
N VAL A 158 2.90 -6.17 15.61
CA VAL A 158 3.53 -6.18 14.29
C VAL A 158 4.78 -5.29 14.21
N THR A 159 4.83 -4.16 14.93
CA THR A 159 6.04 -3.30 14.96
C THR A 159 7.22 -3.98 15.65
N THR A 160 6.95 -4.85 16.64
CA THR A 160 8.01 -5.59 17.36
C THR A 160 8.41 -6.89 16.68
N ASN A 161 7.64 -7.35 15.68
CA ASN A 161 7.95 -8.53 14.89
C ASN A 161 9.23 -8.33 14.05
N GLY A 162 10.13 -9.32 14.12
CA GLY A 162 11.43 -9.27 13.44
C GLY A 162 11.35 -9.26 11.91
N THR A 163 10.31 -9.84 11.32
CA THR A 163 10.03 -9.84 9.88
C THR A 163 9.63 -8.44 9.41
N MET A 164 8.74 -7.76 10.15
CA MET A 164 8.37 -6.38 9.84
C MET A 164 9.54 -5.42 9.99
N LEU A 165 10.34 -5.56 11.06
CA LEU A 165 11.53 -4.74 11.27
C LEU A 165 12.54 -4.87 10.11
N LYS A 166 12.74 -6.07 9.57
CA LYS A 166 13.57 -6.28 8.37
C LYS A 166 13.00 -5.56 7.15
N ALA A 167 11.69 -5.62 6.95
CA ALA A 167 11.03 -4.93 5.84
C ALA A 167 11.17 -3.41 5.97
N VAL A 168 11.02 -2.85 7.18
CA VAL A 168 11.27 -1.41 7.43
C VAL A 168 12.71 -1.04 7.09
N VAL A 169 13.70 -1.84 7.52
CA VAL A 169 15.11 -1.62 7.20
C VAL A 169 15.36 -1.67 5.69
N PHE A 170 14.81 -2.65 4.98
CA PHE A 170 14.95 -2.74 3.52
C PHE A 170 14.26 -1.58 2.80
N GLY A 171 13.07 -1.15 3.26
CA GLY A 171 12.42 0.06 2.75
C GLY A 171 13.29 1.30 2.95
N PHE A 172 13.96 1.41 4.10
CA PHE A 172 14.89 2.52 4.37
C PHE A 172 16.14 2.46 3.48
N VAL A 173 16.70 1.26 3.25
CA VAL A 173 17.81 1.06 2.30
C VAL A 173 17.41 1.50 0.90
N VAL A 174 16.23 1.09 0.42
CA VAL A 174 15.72 1.54 -0.89
C VAL A 174 15.53 3.05 -0.90
N ASN A 175 14.97 3.65 0.15
CA ASN A 175 14.81 5.10 0.24
C ASN A 175 16.15 5.84 0.12
N ILE A 176 17.19 5.40 0.84
CA ILE A 176 18.54 5.98 0.74
C ILE A 176 19.09 5.82 -0.68
N LEU A 177 18.96 4.63 -1.29
CA LEU A 177 19.41 4.40 -2.66
C LEU A 177 18.72 5.36 -3.63
N MET A 178 17.41 5.57 -3.48
CA MET A 178 16.67 6.51 -4.30
C MET A 178 17.15 7.94 -4.07
N GLN A 179 17.42 8.36 -2.84
CA GLN A 179 17.94 9.69 -2.54
C GLN A 179 19.32 9.93 -3.16
N VAL A 180 20.20 8.92 -3.14
CA VAL A 180 21.52 9.00 -3.80
C VAL A 180 21.35 9.12 -5.31
N VAL A 181 20.52 8.28 -5.93
CA VAL A 181 20.23 8.33 -7.37
C VAL A 181 19.64 9.68 -7.75
N SER A 182 18.63 10.15 -7.04
CA SER A 182 17.99 11.46 -7.27
C SER A 182 18.98 12.61 -7.10
N SER A 183 19.88 12.55 -6.11
CA SER A 183 20.91 13.57 -5.91
C SER A 183 21.90 13.64 -7.07
N VAL A 184 22.35 12.48 -7.58
CA VAL A 184 23.26 12.41 -8.73
C VAL A 184 22.58 12.91 -10.01
N LEU A 185 21.34 12.47 -10.25
CA LEU A 185 20.54 12.91 -11.40
C LEU A 185 20.28 14.42 -11.35
N GLY A 186 19.99 14.95 -10.16
CA GLY A 186 19.71 16.36 -9.92
C GLY A 186 20.85 17.32 -10.24
N ILE A 187 22.09 16.83 -10.43
CA ILE A 187 23.22 17.66 -10.86
C ILE A 187 23.01 18.20 -12.28
N THR A 188 22.28 17.48 -13.12
CA THR A 188 22.03 17.87 -14.52
C THR A 188 20.58 18.29 -14.72
N ILE A 189 20.33 19.26 -15.60
CA ILE A 189 18.95 19.70 -15.92
C ILE A 189 18.13 18.52 -16.46
N VAL A 190 18.70 17.72 -17.35
CA VAL A 190 18.02 16.55 -17.93
C VAL A 190 17.76 15.47 -16.88
N GLY A 191 18.72 15.20 -15.99
CA GLY A 191 18.55 14.24 -14.91
C GLY A 191 17.52 14.70 -13.88
N TYR A 192 17.43 15.99 -13.59
CA TYR A 192 16.39 16.56 -12.72
C TYR A 192 14.98 16.29 -13.27
N LEU A 193 14.79 16.36 -14.60
CA LEU A 193 13.52 15.99 -15.24
C LEU A 193 13.16 14.51 -15.06
N ALA A 194 14.17 13.63 -14.91
CA ALA A 194 13.97 12.20 -14.69
C ALA A 194 13.64 11.86 -13.22
N VAL A 195 13.97 12.73 -12.26
CA VAL A 195 13.77 12.48 -10.81
C VAL A 195 12.34 12.05 -10.45
N PRO A 196 11.27 12.73 -10.92
CA PRO A 196 9.90 12.34 -10.56
C PRO A 196 9.54 10.90 -10.96
N PHE A 197 10.05 10.42 -12.11
CA PHE A 197 9.82 9.06 -12.58
C PHE A 197 10.56 8.02 -11.71
N ILE A 198 11.78 8.35 -11.28
CA ILE A 198 12.56 7.51 -10.36
C ILE A 198 11.90 7.49 -8.97
N VAL A 199 11.44 8.64 -8.48
CA VAL A 199 10.74 8.73 -7.19
C VAL A 199 9.45 7.92 -7.22
N PHE A 200 8.68 7.95 -8.31
CA PHE A 200 7.49 7.11 -8.46
C PHE A 200 7.82 5.62 -8.32
N ALA A 201 8.79 5.13 -9.11
CA ALA A 201 9.18 3.72 -9.07
C ALA A 201 9.77 3.32 -7.70
N GLY A 202 10.62 4.17 -7.13
CA GLY A 202 11.24 3.97 -5.83
C GLY A 202 10.22 3.95 -4.68
N GLN A 203 9.25 4.86 -4.70
CA GLN A 203 8.20 4.90 -3.69
C GLN A 203 7.31 3.66 -3.77
N SER A 204 6.95 3.22 -4.98
CA SER A 204 6.22 1.96 -5.15
C SER A 204 7.01 0.76 -4.64
N ALA A 205 8.33 0.73 -4.83
CA ALA A 205 9.18 -0.34 -4.30
C ALA A 205 9.18 -0.36 -2.77
N ILE A 206 9.24 0.82 -2.12
CA ILE A 206 9.14 0.93 -0.66
C ILE A 206 7.80 0.39 -0.15
N PHE A 207 6.69 0.82 -0.77
CA PHE A 207 5.36 0.32 -0.39
C PHE A 207 5.22 -1.18 -0.63
N TYR A 208 5.77 -1.71 -1.72
CA TYR A 208 5.81 -3.16 -1.96
C TYR A 208 6.53 -3.90 -0.82
N ILE A 209 7.72 -3.44 -0.42
CA ILE A 209 8.48 -4.04 0.69
C ILE A 209 7.70 -3.98 2.00
N TRP A 210 7.09 -2.84 2.31
CA TRP A 210 6.26 -2.69 3.50
C TRP A 210 5.04 -3.61 3.49
N SER A 211 4.48 -3.86 2.31
CA SER A 211 3.30 -4.70 2.13
C SER A 211 3.61 -6.17 2.33
N GLU A 212 4.69 -6.68 1.72
CA GLU A 212 5.16 -8.04 1.98
C GLU A 212 5.54 -8.22 3.46
N GLY A 213 6.30 -7.27 4.01
CA GLY A 213 6.71 -7.31 5.41
C GLY A 213 5.55 -7.31 6.39
N PHE A 214 4.55 -6.46 6.15
CA PHE A 214 3.35 -6.41 6.97
C PHE A 214 2.52 -7.68 6.82
N ARG A 215 2.33 -8.18 5.59
CA ARG A 215 1.58 -9.41 5.33
C ARG A 215 2.19 -10.60 6.06
N ASP A 216 3.49 -10.80 5.90
CA ASP A 216 4.20 -11.93 6.47
C ASP A 216 4.26 -11.84 8.01
N ALA A 217 4.49 -10.65 8.57
CA ALA A 217 4.48 -10.43 10.02
C ALA A 217 3.07 -10.58 10.63
N TYR A 218 2.03 -10.16 9.90
CA TYR A 218 0.64 -10.31 10.32
C TYR A 218 0.23 -11.79 10.33
N GLU A 219 0.59 -12.55 9.30
CA GLU A 219 0.31 -13.99 9.22
C GLU A 219 1.06 -14.77 10.31
N GLU A 220 2.29 -14.37 10.65
CA GLU A 220 3.06 -14.97 11.75
C GLU A 220 2.39 -14.76 13.13
N GLU A 221 1.83 -13.58 13.38
CA GLU A 221 1.22 -13.24 14.67
C GLU A 221 -0.22 -13.74 14.81
N TYR A 222 -1.03 -13.64 13.75
CA TYR A 222 -2.47 -13.91 13.80
C TYR A 222 -2.89 -15.21 13.09
N GLY A 223 -1.96 -15.89 12.40
CA GLY A 223 -2.21 -17.17 11.74
C GLY A 223 -3.04 -17.11 10.46
N GLU A 224 -3.33 -15.92 9.95
CA GLU A 224 -4.08 -15.70 8.70
C GLU A 224 -3.54 -14.50 7.91
N PRO A 225 -3.62 -14.50 6.57
CA PRO A 225 -3.28 -13.33 5.77
C PRO A 225 -4.19 -12.12 6.10
N PRO A 226 -3.65 -10.89 6.11
CA PRO A 226 -4.39 -9.70 6.55
C PRO A 226 -5.66 -9.42 5.73
N LEU A 227 -5.70 -9.86 4.46
CA LEU A 227 -6.80 -9.64 3.52
C LEU A 227 -7.54 -10.95 3.12
N ALA A 228 -7.40 -12.03 3.89
CA ALA A 228 -7.92 -13.37 3.57
C ALA A 228 -9.46 -13.46 3.39
N GLY A 229 -10.21 -12.41 3.69
CA GLY A 229 -11.68 -12.34 3.48
C GLY A 229 -12.16 -11.53 2.28
N VAL A 230 -11.28 -10.82 1.55
CA VAL A 230 -11.68 -9.89 0.47
C VAL A 230 -11.52 -10.51 -0.93
N GLY A 231 -10.72 -11.58 -1.05
CA GLY A 231 -10.44 -12.28 -2.32
C GLY A 231 -11.28 -13.53 -2.59
N GLY A 232 -12.38 -13.72 -1.85
CA GLY A 232 -13.19 -14.94 -1.86
C GLY A 232 -14.49 -14.86 -2.65
N SER A 233 -14.58 -14.07 -3.72
CA SER A 233 -15.59 -14.29 -4.77
C SER A 233 -14.92 -14.92 -5.99
N THR A 234 -14.27 -16.06 -5.79
CA THR A 234 -14.19 -17.04 -6.87
C THR A 234 -15.64 -17.40 -7.16
N THR A 235 -16.19 -16.83 -8.24
CA THR A 235 -17.31 -17.45 -8.93
C THR A 235 -16.94 -18.91 -9.07
N SER A 236 -17.57 -19.77 -8.27
CA SER A 236 -17.62 -21.19 -8.52
C SER A 236 -18.33 -21.33 -9.85
N THR A 237 -17.56 -21.27 -10.93
CA THR A 237 -17.95 -21.87 -12.19
C THR A 237 -18.11 -23.34 -11.87
N THR A 238 -19.34 -23.72 -11.55
CA THR A 238 -19.78 -25.11 -11.65
C THR A 238 -19.59 -25.46 -13.12
N THR A 239 -18.43 -26.03 -13.43
CA THR A 239 -18.21 -26.76 -14.67
C THR A 239 -19.14 -27.96 -14.59
N THR A 240 -20.35 -27.79 -15.13
CA THR A 240 -21.21 -28.93 -15.48
C THR A 240 -20.58 -29.56 -16.72
N ASP A 241 -19.55 -30.38 -16.50
CA ASP A 241 -19.15 -31.41 -17.46
C ASP A 241 -20.24 -32.48 -17.43
N GLU A 242 -21.27 -32.30 -18.25
CA GLU A 242 -22.03 -33.44 -18.77
C GLU A 242 -21.87 -33.46 -20.28
N ALA A 243 -21.03 -34.42 -20.66
CA ALA A 243 -20.65 -34.79 -21.99
C ALA A 243 -21.88 -35.09 -22.86
N TRP A 244 -21.76 -34.69 -24.12
CA TRP A 244 -22.62 -35.12 -25.20
C TRP A 244 -22.43 -36.63 -25.41
N GLU A 245 -23.35 -37.44 -24.90
CA GLU A 245 -23.49 -38.83 -25.31
C GLU A 245 -24.57 -38.89 -26.40
N THR A 246 -24.11 -38.85 -27.65
CA THR A 246 -24.87 -39.38 -28.78
C THR A 246 -24.97 -40.89 -28.62
N ASP A 247 -26.18 -41.41 -28.42
CA ASP A 247 -26.45 -42.80 -28.76
C ASP A 247 -27.73 -42.92 -29.59
N THR A 248 -27.58 -43.70 -30.64
CA THR A 248 -28.57 -43.93 -31.69
C THR A 248 -29.15 -45.32 -31.49
N ASP A 249 -30.47 -45.41 -31.58
CA ASP A 249 -31.23 -46.55 -32.09
C ASP A 249 -31.33 -47.81 -31.20
N THR A 250 -32.53 -48.09 -30.70
CA THR A 250 -33.10 -49.44 -30.69
C THR A 250 -34.62 -49.37 -30.48
N ALA A 251 -35.34 -49.90 -31.46
CA ALA A 251 -36.77 -50.12 -31.46
C ALA A 251 -37.21 -51.14 -30.40
N VAL A 252 -38.36 -50.90 -29.76
CA VAL A 252 -39.28 -51.96 -29.32
C VAL A 252 -40.72 -51.53 -29.55
N GLU A 253 -41.35 -52.26 -30.45
CA GLU A 253 -42.76 -52.33 -30.81
C GLU A 253 -43.53 -53.20 -29.78
N ASN A 254 -44.64 -52.68 -29.24
CA ASN A 254 -45.83 -53.39 -28.68
C ASN A 254 -46.62 -52.37 -27.83
N GLY A 255 -47.92 -52.11 -27.95
CA GLY A 255 -49.05 -52.90 -28.44
C GLY A 255 -50.17 -52.83 -27.38
N GLY A 256 -51.36 -52.31 -27.72
CA GLY A 256 -52.57 -52.28 -26.86
C GLY A 256 -53.25 -50.90 -26.83
N VAL A 257 -54.19 -50.56 -27.73
CA VAL A 257 -55.64 -50.92 -27.78
C VAL A 257 -56.51 -50.15 -26.77
N ASP A 258 -57.34 -49.25 -27.34
CA ASP A 258 -58.71 -48.80 -27.02
C ASP A 258 -59.16 -48.60 -25.56
N ASP A 259 -59.73 -47.44 -25.21
CA ASP A 259 -61.19 -47.21 -25.35
C ASP A 259 -61.65 -45.81 -24.82
N ASP A 260 -62.59 -45.25 -25.58
CA ASP A 260 -63.78 -44.47 -25.23
C ASP A 260 -63.82 -43.01 -24.70
N ARG A 261 -64.84 -42.34 -25.29
CA ARG A 261 -65.72 -41.25 -24.83
C ARG A 261 -65.35 -39.78 -25.06
N THR A 262 -65.81 -39.34 -26.23
CA THR A 262 -66.44 -38.05 -26.51
C THR A 262 -67.68 -37.75 -25.65
N ASP A 263 -67.87 -36.45 -25.42
CA ASP A 263 -69.11 -35.69 -25.40
C ASP A 263 -70.09 -35.69 -24.19
N ASP A 264 -70.43 -34.44 -23.87
CA ASP A 264 -71.71 -33.90 -23.43
C ASP A 264 -72.07 -33.89 -21.93
N ARG A 265 -72.25 -32.64 -21.45
CA ARG A 265 -73.46 -32.07 -20.80
C ARG A 265 -73.19 -31.34 -19.47
N PHE A 266 -73.18 -30.00 -19.49
CA PHE A 266 -74.27 -29.09 -19.09
C PHE A 266 -73.74 -27.69 -18.79
#